data_AF-A0A9D8XGK3-F1
#
_entry.id   AF-A0A9D8XGK3-F1
#
_cell.length_a   1.000
_cell.length_b   1.000
_cell.length_c   1.000
_cell.angle_alpha   90.00
_cell.angle_beta   90.00
_cell.angle_gamma   90.00
#
_symmetry.space_group_name_H-M   'P 1'
#
loop_
_entity.id
_entity.type
_entity.pdbx_description
1 polymer ?
#
loop_
_entity_poly.entity_id
_entity_poly.type
_entity_poly.pdbx_seq_one_letter_code
_entity_poly.pdbx_strand_id
1 'polypeptide(L)'
;MASKNKSIYVCSNCGADFAKWMGKCPSCGQWSTIHEEIVRNTAPGPAGRLIESSGKPQRLSEVSLGTESRIATSCAELDRVLGGGLVAGSVTLLG
;
A
#
# COMPACT_ATOMS: atom_id res chain seq x y z
N MET A 1 23.42 -1.52 20.84
CA MET A 1 23.75 -2.73 20.07
C MET A 1 22.59 -2.97 19.11
N ALA A 2 22.80 -2.71 17.82
CA ALA A 2 21.70 -2.67 16.84
C ALA A 2 21.18 -4.09 16.55
N SER A 3 19.91 -4.32 16.86
CA SER A 3 19.18 -5.55 16.60
C SER A 3 19.04 -5.70 15.08
N LYS A 4 19.89 -6.54 14.48
CA LYS A 4 19.82 -6.89 13.06
C LYS A 4 18.44 -7.53 12.79
N ASN A 5 17.67 -6.98 11.85
CA ASN A 5 16.43 -7.59 11.41
C ASN A 5 16.72 -9.05 11.05
N LYS A 6 16.01 -9.98 11.70
CA LYS A 6 16.12 -11.40 11.41
C LYS A 6 15.03 -11.74 10.40
N SER A 7 15.43 -12.06 9.17
CA SER A 7 14.52 -12.66 8.20
C SER A 7 14.28 -14.12 8.59
N ILE A 8 13.03 -14.56 8.49
CA ILE A 8 12.62 -15.97 8.59
C ILE A 8 11.89 -16.34 7.31
N TYR A 9 11.91 -17.62 6.96
CA TYR A 9 11.25 -18.12 5.76
C TYR A 9 10.09 -19.03 6.16
N VAL A 10 8.87 -18.67 5.80
CA VAL A 10 7.65 -19.36 6.25
C VAL A 10 6.98 -20.06 5.08
N CYS A 11 6.54 -21.30 5.27
CA CYS A 11 5.77 -22.02 4.28
C CYS A 11 4.28 -21.64 4.32
N SER A 12 3.74 -21.08 3.24
CA SER A 12 2.32 -20.72 3.10
C SER A 12 1.36 -21.90 3.23
N ASN A 13 1.83 -23.14 3.01
CA ASN A 13 0.98 -24.32 3.02
C ASN A 13 0.88 -25.00 4.40
N CYS A 14 1.95 -24.95 5.20
CA CYS A 14 1.99 -25.66 6.49
C CYS A 14 2.42 -24.79 7.68
N GLY A 15 2.78 -23.53 7.45
CA GLY A 15 3.19 -22.59 8.50
C GLY A 15 4.59 -22.87 9.09
N ALA A 16 5.33 -23.85 8.58
CA ALA A 16 6.67 -24.14 9.07
C ALA A 16 7.65 -22.99 8.76
N ASP A 17 8.43 -22.59 9.76
CA ASP A 17 9.47 -21.57 9.65
C ASP A 17 10.86 -22.19 9.47
N PHE A 18 11.69 -21.50 8.67
CA PHE A 18 13.03 -21.92 8.32
C PHE A 18 13.98 -20.72 8.38
N ALA A 19 15.22 -20.95 8.81
CA ALA A 19 16.25 -19.91 8.88
C ALA A 19 16.90 -19.58 7.51
N LYS A 20 16.64 -20.39 6.48
CA LYS A 20 17.18 -20.23 5.12
C LYS A 20 16.12 -20.58 4.09
N TRP A 21 16.19 -19.93 2.93
CA TRP A 21 15.34 -20.28 1.79
C TRP A 21 15.64 -21.70 1.32
N MET A 22 14.58 -22.45 1.03
CA MET A 22 14.66 -23.78 0.45
C MET A 22 13.60 -23.87 -0.64
N GLY A 23 13.94 -24.41 -1.82
CA GLY A 23 12.97 -24.52 -2.94
C GLY A 23 11.80 -25.48 -2.65
N LYS A 24 12.00 -26.44 -1.74
CA LYS A 24 11.02 -27.43 -1.29
C LYS A 24 10.87 -27.36 0.22
N CYS A 25 9.64 -27.32 0.71
CA CYS A 25 9.34 -27.39 2.14
C CYS A 25 9.61 -28.81 2.68
N PRO A 26 10.48 -29.00 3.69
CA PRO A 26 10.73 -30.31 4.28
C PRO A 26 9.56 -30.83 5.12
N SER A 27 8.68 -29.95 5.61
CA SER A 27 7.54 -30.34 6.45
C SER A 27 6.35 -30.86 5.64
N CYS A 28 6.03 -30.23 4.49
CA CYS A 28 4.88 -30.62 3.66
C CYS A 28 5.23 -31.12 2.25
N GLY A 29 6.51 -31.11 1.88
CA GLY A 29 6.98 -31.59 0.57
C GLY A 29 6.63 -30.71 -0.62
N GLN A 30 5.91 -29.60 -0.43
CA GLN A 30 5.50 -28.71 -1.49
C GLN A 30 6.65 -27.82 -1.98
N TRP A 31 6.67 -27.57 -3.28
CA TRP A 31 7.62 -26.68 -3.94
C TRP A 31 7.08 -25.25 -3.98
N SER A 32 7.97 -24.25 -3.94
CA SER A 32 7.61 -22.83 -4.16
C SER A 32 6.55 -22.27 -3.20
N THR A 33 6.40 -22.85 -2.01
CA THR A 33 5.45 -22.40 -0.98
C THR A 33 6.12 -21.65 0.15
N ILE A 34 7.45 -21.54 0.16
CA ILE A 34 8.20 -20.80 1.17
C ILE A 34 8.25 -19.34 0.74
N HIS A 35 8.01 -18.40 1.65
CA HIS A 35 8.15 -16.95 1.43
C HIS A 35 8.95 -16.32 2.57
N GLU A 36 9.62 -15.21 2.30
CA GLU A 36 10.38 -14.48 3.33
C GLU A 36 9.46 -13.58 4.14
N GLU A 37 9.51 -13.73 5.46
CA GLU A 37 8.85 -12.84 6.42
C GLU A 37 9.92 -12.12 7.24
N ILE A 38 9.88 -10.78 7.20
CA ILE A 38 10.80 -9.96 7.98
C ILE A 38 10.19 -9.74 9.36
N VAL A 39 10.74 -10.40 10.37
CA VAL A 39 10.38 -10.12 11.76
C VAL A 39 10.96 -8.76 12.12
N ARG A 40 10.15 -7.71 11.93
CA ARG A 40 10.47 -6.38 12.45
C ARG A 40 10.33 -6.45 13.96
N ASN A 41 11.45 -6.33 14.66
CA ASN A 41 11.42 -6.12 16.10
C ASN A 41 10.77 -4.76 16.32
N THR A 42 9.51 -4.74 16.76
CA THR A 42 8.74 -3.54 17.07
C THR A 42 9.25 -2.91 18.37
N ALA A 43 10.52 -2.51 18.40
CA ALA A 43 10.88 -1.38 19.23
C ALA A 43 10.11 -0.18 18.67
N PRO A 44 9.34 0.57 19.48
CA PRO A 44 8.71 1.79 19.01
C PRO A 44 9.83 2.75 18.59
N GLY A 45 10.10 2.82 17.28
CA GLY A 45 10.86 3.93 16.72
C GLY A 45 10.08 5.22 16.98
N PRO A 46 10.73 6.40 16.97
CA PRO A 46 10.01 7.66 17.03
C PRO A 46 8.95 7.62 15.93
N ALA A 47 7.69 7.61 16.33
CA ALA A 47 6.56 7.49 15.43
C ALA A 47 6.65 8.66 14.44
N GLY A 48 7.10 8.38 13.22
CA GLY A 48 6.89 9.29 12.11
C GLY A 48 5.40 9.59 12.11
N ARG A 49 5.06 10.88 12.21
CA ARG A 49 3.68 11.38 12.28
C ARG A 49 2.85 10.63 11.25
N LEU A 50 2.07 9.64 11.70
CA LEU A 50 1.08 8.99 10.87
C LEU A 50 0.11 10.12 10.52
N ILE A 51 0.11 10.53 9.26
CA ILE A 51 -0.92 11.41 8.76
C ILE A 51 -2.19 10.57 8.85
N GLU A 52 -3.01 10.84 9.85
CA GLU A 52 -4.31 10.21 9.99
C GLU A 52 -5.07 10.47 8.68
N SER A 53 -5.27 9.41 7.90
CA SER A 53 -6.12 9.50 6.73
C SER A 53 -7.53 9.81 7.22
N SER A 54 -8.07 10.95 6.84
CA SER A 54 -9.42 11.39 7.25
C SER A 54 -10.55 10.53 6.66
N GLY A 55 -10.25 9.56 5.81
CA GLY A 55 -11.21 8.64 5.22
C GLY A 55 -11.53 7.46 6.13
N LYS A 56 -12.81 7.28 6.48
CA LYS A 56 -13.32 6.06 7.10
C LYS A 56 -13.62 5.02 6.00
N PRO A 57 -13.35 3.72 6.23
CA PRO A 57 -13.75 2.67 5.29
C PRO A 57 -15.26 2.62 5.16
N GLN A 58 -15.76 2.55 3.92
CA GLN A 58 -17.18 2.53 3.60
C GLN A 58 -17.45 1.50 2.50
N ARG A 59 -18.66 0.91 2.46
CA ARG A 59 -19.02 0.01 1.37
C ARG A 59 -19.14 0.78 0.06
N LEU A 60 -18.79 0.12 -1.05
CA LEU A 60 -18.89 0.72 -2.38
C LEU A 60 -20.31 1.23 -2.70
N SER A 61 -21.33 0.49 -2.28
CA SER A 61 -22.75 0.85 -2.47
C SER A 61 -23.20 2.11 -1.71
N GLU A 62 -22.43 2.52 -0.70
CA GLU A 62 -22.73 3.68 0.14
C GLU A 62 -21.98 4.94 -0.36
N VAL A 63 -21.06 4.80 -1.31
CA VAL A 63 -20.26 5.92 -1.85
C VAL A 63 -21.18 6.87 -2.64
N SER A 64 -21.25 8.12 -2.19
CA SER A 64 -22.00 9.17 -2.88
C SER A 64 -21.15 9.75 -4.01
N LEU A 65 -21.74 9.91 -5.19
CA LEU A 65 -21.10 10.63 -6.29
C LEU A 65 -21.28 12.13 -6.05
N GLY A 66 -20.22 12.78 -5.58
CA GLY A 66 -20.16 14.24 -5.46
C GLY A 66 -19.80 14.87 -6.80
N THR A 67 -20.48 15.96 -7.16
CA THR A 67 -20.01 16.86 -8.22
C THR A 67 -19.20 17.96 -7.57
N GLU A 68 -17.87 17.88 -7.66
CA GLU A 68 -17.00 18.96 -7.20
C GLU A 68 -17.07 20.15 -8.18
N SER A 69 -17.06 21.37 -7.65
CA SER A 69 -17.03 22.57 -8.49
C SER A 69 -15.70 22.67 -9.22
N ARG A 70 -15.75 22.84 -10.54
CA ARG A 70 -14.56 22.97 -11.39
C ARG A 70 -14.35 24.42 -11.83
N ILE A 71 -13.10 24.84 -11.86
CA ILE A 71 -12.66 26.16 -12.32
C ILE A 71 -12.20 26.01 -13.77
N ALA A 72 -12.86 26.70 -14.70
CA ALA A 72 -12.50 26.69 -16.11
C ALA A 72 -11.17 27.45 -16.33
N THR A 73 -10.29 26.89 -17.16
CA THR A 73 -8.94 27.42 -17.41
C THR A 73 -8.87 28.34 -18.62
N SER A 74 -10.01 28.68 -19.24
CA SER A 74 -10.14 29.44 -20.50
C SER A 74 -9.53 28.77 -21.75
N CYS A 75 -8.92 27.59 -21.60
CA CYS A 75 -8.45 26.75 -22.69
C CYS A 75 -9.32 25.49 -22.76
N ALA A 76 -10.15 25.37 -23.79
CA ALA A 76 -11.11 24.28 -23.92
C ALA A 76 -10.45 22.90 -23.96
N GLU A 77 -9.30 22.77 -24.64
CA GLU A 77 -8.57 21.50 -24.71
C GLU A 77 -7.95 21.12 -23.36
N LEU A 78 -7.48 22.09 -22.58
CA LEU A 78 -6.98 21.83 -21.24
C LEU A 78 -8.13 21.42 -20.30
N ASP A 79 -9.24 22.15 -20.34
CA ASP A 79 -10.43 21.80 -19.56
C ASP A 79 -10.93 20.39 -19.91
N ARG A 80 -10.88 19.99 -21.20
CA ARG A 80 -11.19 18.63 -21.63
C ARG A 80 -10.26 17.58 -21.02
N VAL A 81 -8.94 17.82 -21.04
CA VAL A 81 -7.95 16.91 -20.43
C VAL A 81 -8.16 16.79 -18.91
N LEU A 82 -8.51 17.89 -18.24
CA LEU A 82 -8.77 17.93 -16.80
C LEU A 82 -10.16 17.39 -16.39
N GLY A 83 -10.99 16.98 -17.35
CA GLY A 83 -12.35 16.47 -17.09
C GLY A 83 -13.35 17.57 -16.73
N GLY A 84 -13.24 18.73 -17.36
CA GLY A 84 -14.11 19.91 -17.19
C GLY A 84 -13.48 21.08 -16.42
N GLY A 85 -12.17 21.06 -16.18
CA GLY A 85 -11.44 22.13 -15.48
C GLY A 85 -10.81 21.70 -14.15
N LEU A 86 -10.19 22.65 -13.45
CA LEU A 86 -9.43 22.44 -12.21
C LEU A 86 -10.34 22.24 -11.00
N VAL A 87 -9.97 21.32 -10.10
CA VAL A 87 -10.67 21.09 -8.83
C VAL A 87 -9.92 21.78 -7.68
N ALA A 88 -10.63 22.49 -6.81
CA ALA A 88 -10.02 23.13 -5.65
C ALA A 88 -9.36 22.11 -4.71
N GLY A 89 -8.14 22.38 -4.24
CA GLY A 89 -7.39 21.46 -3.37
C GLY A 89 -6.76 20.26 -4.10
N SER A 90 -6.81 20.21 -5.43
CA SER A 90 -6.11 19.21 -6.24
C SER A 90 -4.69 19.66 -6.61
N VAL A 91 -3.84 18.69 -6.94
CA VAL A 91 -2.49 18.92 -7.47
C VAL A 91 -2.40 18.24 -8.83
N THR A 92 -2.06 19.01 -9.86
CA THR A 92 -1.88 18.51 -11.23
C THR A 92 -0.41 18.60 -11.60
N LEU A 93 0.20 17.46 -11.94
CA LEU A 93 1.56 17.39 -12.44
C LEU A 93 1.56 17.62 -13.97
N LEU A 94 2.47 18.46 -14.46
CA LEU A 94 2.66 18.76 -15.88
C LEU A 94 4.08 18.37 -16.29
N GLY A 95 4.22 17.69 -17.42
CA GLY A 95 5.50 17.22 -17.95
C GLY A 95 5.38 16.74 -19.39
#